data_AF-A0AA39XF90-F1
#
_entry.id   AF-A0AA39XF90-F1
#
_cell.length_a   1.000
_cell.length_b   1.000
_cell.length_c   1.000
_cell.angle_alpha   90.00
_cell.angle_beta   90.00
_cell.angle_gamma   90.00
#
_symmetry.space_group_name_H-M   'P 1'
#
loop_
_entity.id
_entity.type
_entity.pdbx_description
1 polymer ?
#
loop_
_entity_poly.entity_id
_entity_poly.type
_entity_poly.pdbx_seq_one_letter_code
_entity_poly.pdbx_strand_id
1 'polypeptide(L)'
;MRDPFPIPPIPALSKAVQPWADRFDFPTLPLHVHEVAGAALFYTFIHLVVSPIVSTWLFPDFYPRHSRSKRVNWDSHVVSLIQSTLINGLALWVMWASRDERAAMDWQQRVWGYDGASGFIQAMAVGYFVWDLITTVCFLDVFGVGLLAHASSALAVYSFGFKPFLNYYSTTFILYELSTPLLNFHWFFDKLNMTGTRAQLYNGIALLFTFFSCRLIWGTYQSAVVYGDMWKAINNAPGAGYISAAKSNSTTLADPNANPMVFVKGTPVPVWLAGIYVVSNLILNSLNWFWFVKMIAAVKKRFTPAEEEKVAVKATSSGAITTGTEEKKVPRHRRQHSIENVVPDSQELRDGTIQ
;
A
#
# COMPACT_ATOMS: atom_id res chain seq x y z
N MET A 1 -3.23 -21.61 -10.98
CA MET A 1 -4.30 -21.94 -10.01
C MET A 1 -5.61 -21.32 -10.46
N ARG A 2 -6.75 -22.00 -10.30
CA ARG A 2 -8.07 -21.40 -10.59
C ARG A 2 -8.33 -20.21 -9.68
N ASP A 3 -9.17 -19.29 -10.15
CA ASP A 3 -9.67 -18.20 -9.32
C ASP A 3 -10.29 -18.76 -8.02
N PRO A 4 -9.74 -18.42 -6.84
CA PRO A 4 -10.22 -18.93 -5.57
C PRO A 4 -11.43 -18.16 -5.01
N PHE A 5 -11.91 -17.11 -5.70
CA PHE A 5 -13.01 -16.30 -5.23
C PHE A 5 -14.30 -17.14 -5.14
N PRO A 6 -15.05 -17.09 -4.03
CA PRO A 6 -16.19 -17.98 -3.81
C PRO A 6 -17.40 -17.64 -4.68
N ILE A 7 -17.48 -16.42 -5.22
CA ILE A 7 -18.58 -15.98 -6.08
C ILE A 7 -18.09 -16.09 -7.52
N PRO A 8 -18.79 -16.84 -8.40
CA PRO A 8 -18.40 -16.90 -9.81
C PRO A 8 -18.72 -15.58 -10.55
N PRO A 9 -18.12 -15.36 -11.73
CA PRO A 9 -18.42 -14.19 -12.56
C PRO A 9 -19.92 -14.02 -12.81
N ILE A 10 -20.45 -12.83 -12.49
CA ILE A 10 -21.87 -12.51 -12.62
C ILE A 10 -22.17 -12.12 -14.08
N PRO A 11 -22.91 -12.93 -14.87
CA PRO A 11 -23.03 -12.72 -16.31
C PRO A 11 -23.60 -11.35 -16.70
N ALA A 12 -24.56 -10.83 -15.92
CA ALA A 12 -25.14 -9.52 -16.15
C ALA A 12 -24.10 -8.39 -15.99
N LEU A 13 -23.24 -8.50 -14.97
CA LEU A 13 -22.20 -7.49 -14.70
C LEU A 13 -21.06 -7.59 -15.72
N SER A 14 -20.63 -8.81 -16.05
CA SER A 14 -19.66 -9.07 -17.12
C SER A 14 -20.13 -8.47 -18.46
N LYS A 15 -21.40 -8.68 -18.81
CA LYS A 15 -22.00 -8.11 -20.03
C LYS A 15 -22.10 -6.57 -19.96
N ALA A 16 -22.40 -6.01 -18.79
CA ALA A 16 -22.49 -4.55 -18.61
C ALA A 16 -21.13 -3.85 -18.76
N VAL A 17 -20.04 -4.49 -18.31
CA VAL A 17 -18.69 -3.92 -18.42
C VAL A 17 -18.02 -4.24 -19.77
N GLN A 18 -18.52 -5.24 -20.52
CA GLN A 18 -17.93 -5.67 -21.79
C GLN A 18 -17.64 -4.54 -22.78
N PRO A 19 -18.53 -3.54 -23.03
CA PRO A 19 -18.23 -2.46 -23.96
C PRO A 19 -17.01 -1.62 -23.54
N TRP A 20 -16.82 -1.43 -22.24
CA TRP A 20 -15.68 -0.72 -21.68
C TRP A 20 -14.42 -1.58 -21.72
N ALA A 21 -14.56 -2.87 -21.43
CA ALA A 21 -13.49 -3.85 -21.58
C ALA A 21 -12.99 -3.90 -23.03
N ASP A 22 -13.88 -3.89 -24.02
CA ASP A 22 -13.50 -3.87 -25.43
C ASP A 22 -12.86 -2.54 -25.83
N ARG A 23 -13.40 -1.41 -25.32
CA ARG A 23 -12.90 -0.06 -25.63
C ARG A 23 -11.49 0.20 -25.12
N PHE A 24 -11.21 -0.22 -23.88
CA PHE A 24 -9.90 -0.07 -23.24
C PHE A 24 -9.00 -1.29 -23.42
N ASP A 25 -9.53 -2.32 -24.06
CA ASP A 25 -8.87 -3.59 -24.32
C ASP A 25 -8.42 -4.32 -23.03
N PHE A 26 -9.37 -4.54 -22.12
CA PHE A 26 -9.22 -5.26 -20.86
C PHE A 26 -9.99 -6.60 -20.89
N PRO A 27 -9.51 -7.61 -21.65
CA PRO A 27 -10.26 -8.84 -21.89
C PRO A 27 -10.58 -9.66 -20.62
N THR A 28 -9.80 -9.51 -19.55
CA THR A 28 -10.04 -10.25 -18.29
C THR A 28 -10.87 -9.46 -17.28
N LEU A 29 -11.13 -8.16 -17.50
CA LEU A 29 -11.96 -7.35 -16.61
C LEU A 29 -13.39 -7.92 -16.46
N PRO A 30 -14.09 -8.37 -17.51
CA PRO A 30 -15.41 -8.99 -17.36
C PRO A 30 -15.43 -10.22 -16.47
N LEU A 31 -14.31 -10.95 -16.35
CA LEU A 31 -14.20 -12.10 -15.45
C LEU A 31 -14.19 -11.64 -13.99
N HIS A 32 -13.46 -10.57 -13.68
CA HIS A 32 -13.21 -10.14 -12.31
C HIS A 32 -13.95 -8.88 -11.86
N VAL A 33 -14.83 -8.29 -12.69
CA VAL A 33 -15.51 -7.02 -12.38
C VAL A 33 -16.33 -7.09 -11.08
N HIS A 34 -16.90 -8.26 -10.78
CA HIS A 34 -17.65 -8.51 -9.56
C HIS A 34 -16.76 -8.51 -8.32
N GLU A 35 -15.52 -9.01 -8.42
CA GLU A 35 -14.51 -8.91 -7.37
C GLU A 35 -14.05 -7.46 -7.16
N VAL A 36 -13.79 -6.72 -8.25
CA VAL A 36 -13.41 -5.29 -8.17
C VAL A 36 -14.49 -4.48 -7.47
N ALA A 37 -15.75 -4.64 -7.91
CA ALA A 37 -16.89 -3.96 -7.31
C ALA A 37 -17.11 -4.42 -5.86
N GLY A 38 -17.02 -5.72 -5.59
CA GLY A 38 -17.14 -6.29 -4.26
C GLY A 38 -16.10 -5.75 -3.29
N ALA A 39 -14.84 -5.67 -3.71
CA ALA A 39 -13.74 -5.11 -2.91
C ALA A 39 -13.93 -3.61 -2.65
N ALA A 40 -14.29 -2.81 -3.66
CA ALA A 40 -14.54 -1.38 -3.50
C ALA A 40 -15.70 -1.12 -2.52
N LEU A 41 -16.80 -1.89 -2.63
CA LEU A 41 -17.93 -1.82 -1.71
C LEU A 41 -17.56 -2.29 -0.31
N PHE A 42 -16.75 -3.34 -0.18
CA PHE A 42 -16.27 -3.86 1.09
C PHE A 42 -15.45 -2.82 1.85
N TYR A 43 -14.48 -2.17 1.21
CA TYR A 43 -13.67 -1.12 1.85
C TYR A 43 -14.48 0.15 2.15
N THR A 44 -15.45 0.49 1.28
CA THR A 44 -16.42 1.56 1.56
C THR A 44 -17.26 1.25 2.80
N PHE A 45 -17.74 0.02 2.93
CA PHE A 45 -18.50 -0.44 4.09
C PHE A 45 -17.64 -0.43 5.37
N ILE A 46 -16.38 -0.85 5.28
CA ILE A 46 -15.44 -0.74 6.41
C ILE A 46 -15.28 0.72 6.83
N HIS A 47 -15.03 1.61 5.88
CA HIS A 47 -14.79 3.02 6.17
C HIS A 47 -16.01 3.70 6.80
N LEU A 48 -17.20 3.47 6.25
CA LEU A 48 -18.42 4.18 6.66
C LEU A 48 -19.14 3.56 7.86
N VAL A 49 -19.00 2.24 8.08
CA VAL A 49 -19.78 1.50 9.07
C VAL A 49 -18.90 0.83 10.09
N VAL A 50 -18.01 -0.07 9.66
CA VAL A 50 -17.24 -0.92 10.59
C VAL A 50 -16.29 -0.08 11.44
N SER A 51 -15.49 0.78 10.81
CA SER A 51 -14.48 1.58 11.51
C SER A 51 -15.12 2.53 12.54
N PRO A 52 -16.15 3.33 12.20
CA PRO A 52 -16.80 4.19 13.19
C PRO A 52 -17.41 3.43 14.36
N ILE A 53 -18.09 2.30 14.11
CA ILE A 53 -18.73 1.49 15.16
C ILE A 53 -17.67 0.85 16.08
N VAL A 54 -16.71 0.14 15.49
CA VAL A 54 -15.69 -0.60 16.23
C VAL A 54 -14.76 0.36 16.97
N SER A 55 -14.34 1.46 16.33
CA SER A 55 -13.46 2.46 16.97
C SER A 55 -14.16 3.21 18.10
N THR A 56 -15.46 3.52 17.95
CA THR A 56 -16.26 4.11 19.03
C THR A 56 -16.40 3.16 20.22
N TRP A 57 -16.50 1.85 19.96
CA TRP A 57 -16.63 0.85 21.01
C TRP A 57 -15.31 0.53 21.72
N LEU A 58 -14.22 0.31 20.97
CA LEU A 58 -12.92 -0.05 21.52
C LEU A 58 -12.15 1.15 22.09
N PHE A 59 -12.27 2.32 21.46
CA PHE A 59 -11.49 3.51 21.78
C PHE A 59 -12.38 4.76 21.93
N PRO A 60 -13.39 4.74 22.81
CA PRO A 60 -14.40 5.79 22.92
C PRO A 60 -13.82 7.17 23.24
N ASP A 61 -12.70 7.20 23.97
CA ASP A 61 -12.05 8.45 24.41
C ASP A 61 -11.06 9.01 23.38
N PHE A 62 -10.60 8.18 22.44
CA PHE A 62 -9.59 8.56 21.44
C PHE A 62 -10.18 8.80 20.04
N TYR A 63 -11.30 8.14 19.72
CA TYR A 63 -11.91 8.25 18.40
C TYR A 63 -12.44 9.68 18.14
N PRO A 64 -11.98 10.38 17.08
CA PRO A 64 -12.26 11.80 16.89
C PRO A 64 -13.65 12.04 16.27
N ARG A 65 -14.70 11.95 17.09
CA ARG A 65 -16.11 12.09 16.63
C ARG A 65 -16.44 13.44 15.99
N HIS A 66 -15.78 14.51 16.45
CA HIS A 66 -16.15 15.89 16.09
C HIS A 66 -15.34 16.49 14.94
N SER A 67 -14.22 15.87 14.55
CA SER A 67 -13.35 16.41 13.49
C SER A 67 -13.40 15.52 12.25
N ARG A 68 -14.00 16.02 11.17
CA ARG A 68 -14.14 15.30 9.89
C ARG A 68 -12.79 14.79 9.38
N SER A 69 -11.78 15.66 9.33
CA SER A 69 -10.44 15.32 8.84
C SER A 69 -9.77 14.23 9.70
N LYS A 70 -9.76 14.40 11.03
CA LYS A 70 -9.16 13.40 11.94
C LYS A 70 -9.90 12.06 11.89
N ARG A 71 -11.22 12.10 11.75
CA ARG A 71 -12.07 10.90 11.64
C ARG A 71 -11.77 10.12 10.37
N VAL A 72 -11.74 10.79 9.24
CA VAL A 72 -11.43 10.17 7.94
C VAL A 72 -10.01 9.61 7.94
N ASN A 73 -9.04 10.30 8.52
CA ASN A 73 -7.68 9.79 8.65
C ASN A 73 -7.64 8.50 9.50
N TRP A 74 -8.31 8.51 10.67
CA TRP A 74 -8.44 7.33 11.52
C TRP A 74 -9.11 6.16 10.80
N ASP A 75 -10.27 6.39 10.18
CA ASP A 75 -11.03 5.36 9.48
C ASP A 75 -10.25 4.80 8.29
N SER A 76 -9.43 5.62 7.63
CA SER A 76 -8.55 5.17 6.54
C SER A 76 -7.42 4.28 7.04
N HIS A 77 -6.86 4.54 8.24
CA HIS A 77 -5.90 3.62 8.86
C HIS A 77 -6.53 2.27 9.24
N VAL A 78 -7.81 2.23 9.63
CA VAL A 78 -8.53 0.96 9.85
C VAL A 78 -8.73 0.20 8.53
N VAL A 79 -9.16 0.88 7.48
CA VAL A 79 -9.30 0.28 6.13
C VAL A 79 -7.97 -0.25 5.63
N SER A 80 -6.91 0.56 5.72
CA SER A 80 -5.54 0.20 5.32
C SER A 80 -5.03 -1.02 6.11
N LEU A 81 -5.27 -1.10 7.42
CA LEU A 81 -4.87 -2.26 8.22
C LEU A 81 -5.58 -3.55 7.77
N ILE A 82 -6.90 -3.48 7.56
CA ILE A 82 -7.68 -4.64 7.11
C ILE A 82 -7.26 -5.05 5.69
N GLN A 83 -7.15 -4.09 4.78
CA GLN A 83 -6.75 -4.36 3.40
C GLN A 83 -5.36 -4.97 3.33
N SER A 84 -4.36 -4.35 3.96
CA SER A 84 -2.98 -4.80 3.85
C SER A 84 -2.80 -6.17 4.52
N THR A 85 -3.48 -6.44 5.63
CA THR A 85 -3.46 -7.78 6.24
C THR A 85 -4.11 -8.83 5.32
N LEU A 86 -5.29 -8.53 4.78
CA LEU A 86 -6.03 -9.45 3.91
C LEU A 86 -5.28 -9.74 2.61
N ILE A 87 -4.86 -8.70 1.88
CA ILE A 87 -4.29 -8.87 0.54
C ILE A 87 -2.91 -9.54 0.60
N ASN A 88 -2.09 -9.24 1.60
CA ASN A 88 -0.80 -9.92 1.76
C ASN A 88 -0.99 -11.39 2.14
N GLY A 89 -1.93 -11.70 3.03
CA GLY A 89 -2.25 -13.08 3.39
C GLY A 89 -2.71 -13.88 2.16
N LEU A 90 -3.63 -13.32 1.38
CA LEU A 90 -4.10 -13.94 0.14
C LEU A 90 -2.99 -14.06 -0.91
N ALA A 91 -2.18 -13.03 -1.13
CA ALA A 91 -1.09 -13.05 -2.10
C ALA A 91 -0.04 -14.11 -1.74
N LEU A 92 0.39 -14.17 -0.47
CA LEU A 92 1.33 -15.20 -0.01
C LEU A 92 0.75 -16.60 -0.14
N TRP A 93 -0.54 -16.78 0.16
CA TRP A 93 -1.22 -18.05 -0.03
C TRP A 93 -1.28 -18.46 -1.52
N VAL A 94 -1.65 -17.55 -2.42
CA VAL A 94 -1.66 -17.81 -3.88
C VAL A 94 -0.25 -18.13 -4.39
N MET A 95 0.76 -17.39 -3.95
CA MET A 95 2.15 -17.64 -4.32
C MET A 95 2.65 -18.99 -3.82
N TRP A 96 2.22 -19.43 -2.64
CA TRP A 96 2.54 -20.73 -2.10
C TRP A 96 1.81 -21.87 -2.83
N ALA A 97 0.50 -21.73 -3.01
CA ALA A 97 -0.34 -22.74 -3.66
C ALA A 97 -0.01 -22.92 -5.15
N SER A 98 0.43 -21.85 -5.82
CA SER A 98 0.82 -21.87 -7.24
C SER A 98 2.34 -21.89 -7.44
N ARG A 99 3.12 -22.27 -6.41
CA ARG A 99 4.58 -22.12 -6.41
C ARG A 99 5.24 -22.82 -7.61
N ASP A 100 4.89 -24.07 -7.85
CA ASP A 100 5.51 -24.88 -8.91
C ASP A 100 5.12 -24.37 -10.30
N GLU A 101 3.85 -24.02 -10.49
CA GLU A 101 3.35 -23.40 -11.73
C GLU A 101 4.08 -22.08 -12.01
N ARG A 102 4.19 -21.21 -11.01
CA ARG A 102 4.87 -19.91 -11.11
C ARG A 102 6.37 -20.06 -11.36
N ALA A 103 7.02 -21.03 -10.72
CA ALA A 103 8.45 -21.29 -10.92
C ALA A 103 8.77 -21.82 -12.32
N ALA A 104 7.82 -22.52 -12.96
CA ALA A 104 7.94 -23.00 -14.33
C ALA A 104 7.71 -21.91 -15.39
N MET A 105 7.15 -20.74 -15.02
CA MET A 105 6.83 -19.69 -15.98
C MET A 105 8.09 -19.00 -16.53
N ASP A 106 8.25 -19.05 -17.84
CA ASP A 106 9.27 -18.28 -18.54
C ASP A 106 8.90 -16.78 -18.62
N TRP A 107 9.77 -15.97 -19.23
CA TRP A 107 9.53 -14.53 -19.34
C TRP A 107 8.29 -14.19 -20.18
N GLN A 108 7.91 -15.01 -21.16
CA GLN A 108 6.75 -14.76 -22.00
C GLN A 108 5.46 -15.01 -21.21
N GLN A 109 5.42 -16.11 -20.46
CA GLN A 109 4.30 -16.43 -19.58
C GLN A 109 4.15 -15.42 -18.44
N ARG A 110 5.26 -14.89 -17.90
CA ARG A 110 5.17 -13.80 -16.90
C ARG A 110 4.61 -12.49 -17.46
N VAL A 111 4.76 -12.23 -18.76
CA VAL A 111 4.24 -11.02 -19.39
C VAL A 111 2.81 -11.20 -19.90
N TRP A 112 2.56 -12.21 -20.73
CA TRP A 112 1.27 -12.38 -21.42
C TRP A 112 0.36 -13.44 -20.79
N GLY A 113 0.90 -14.26 -19.90
CA GLY A 113 0.15 -15.32 -19.24
C GLY A 113 -0.88 -14.75 -18.28
N TYR A 114 -2.03 -15.41 -18.26
CA TYR A 114 -3.12 -15.20 -17.34
C TYR A 114 -3.19 -16.37 -16.36
N ASP A 115 -3.37 -16.03 -15.09
CA ASP A 115 -3.63 -16.97 -14.01
C ASP A 115 -4.80 -16.42 -13.19
N GLY A 116 -5.86 -17.22 -13.02
CA GLY A 116 -7.08 -16.76 -12.34
C GLY A 116 -6.83 -16.31 -10.90
N ALA A 117 -5.95 -16.99 -10.17
CA ALA A 117 -5.59 -16.60 -8.81
C ALA A 117 -4.82 -15.26 -8.75
N SER A 118 -3.92 -15.02 -9.71
CA SER A 118 -3.26 -13.72 -9.86
C SER A 118 -4.24 -12.63 -10.31
N GLY A 119 -5.18 -12.96 -11.20
CA GLY A 119 -6.32 -12.12 -11.59
C GLY A 119 -7.19 -11.70 -10.40
N PHE A 120 -7.47 -12.61 -9.47
CA PHE A 120 -8.20 -12.34 -8.24
C PHE A 120 -7.46 -11.33 -7.33
N ILE A 121 -6.16 -11.56 -7.07
CA ILE A 121 -5.36 -10.63 -6.26
C ILE A 121 -5.31 -9.24 -6.91
N GLN A 122 -5.15 -9.20 -8.23
CA GLN A 122 -5.22 -7.97 -9.00
C GLN A 122 -6.58 -7.28 -8.86
N ALA A 123 -7.69 -7.99 -8.98
CA ALA A 123 -9.03 -7.43 -8.88
C ALA A 123 -9.32 -6.86 -7.49
N MET A 124 -8.93 -7.58 -6.43
CA MET A 124 -9.01 -7.10 -5.06
C MET A 124 -8.17 -5.83 -4.85
N ALA A 125 -6.96 -5.79 -5.42
CA ALA A 125 -6.10 -4.60 -5.38
C ALA A 125 -6.73 -3.42 -6.14
N VAL A 126 -7.26 -3.62 -7.34
CA VAL A 126 -7.95 -2.57 -8.11
C VAL A 126 -9.15 -2.03 -7.33
N GLY A 127 -9.98 -2.89 -6.74
CA GLY A 127 -11.13 -2.46 -5.93
C GLY A 127 -10.72 -1.60 -4.73
N TYR A 128 -9.62 -1.96 -4.06
CA TYR A 128 -9.02 -1.10 -3.03
C TYR A 128 -8.54 0.24 -3.59
N PHE A 129 -7.75 0.24 -4.66
CA PHE A 129 -7.19 1.48 -5.20
C PHE A 129 -8.26 2.40 -5.83
N VAL A 130 -9.39 1.86 -6.27
CA VAL A 130 -10.58 2.67 -6.62
C VAL A 130 -11.10 3.40 -5.38
N TRP A 131 -11.29 2.67 -4.27
CA TRP A 131 -11.72 3.28 -3.01
C TRP A 131 -10.69 4.31 -2.49
N ASP A 132 -9.40 3.98 -2.55
CA ASP A 132 -8.30 4.82 -2.10
C ASP A 132 -8.21 6.11 -2.92
N LEU A 133 -8.31 6.02 -4.25
CA LEU A 133 -8.33 7.18 -5.13
C LEU A 133 -9.53 8.09 -4.86
N ILE A 134 -10.74 7.51 -4.73
CA ILE A 134 -11.95 8.28 -4.44
C ILE A 134 -11.79 9.01 -3.09
N THR A 135 -11.33 8.30 -2.06
CA THR A 135 -11.15 8.87 -0.72
C THR A 135 -10.09 9.96 -0.73
N THR A 136 -8.94 9.71 -1.36
CA THR A 136 -7.85 10.68 -1.45
C THR A 136 -8.24 11.93 -2.24
N VAL A 137 -9.00 11.81 -3.33
CA VAL A 137 -9.52 12.96 -4.08
C VAL A 137 -10.55 13.75 -3.26
N CYS A 138 -11.45 13.08 -2.54
CA CYS A 138 -12.47 13.74 -1.70
C CYS A 138 -11.88 14.49 -0.50
N PHE A 139 -10.67 14.09 -0.07
CA PHE A 139 -10.00 14.58 1.13
C PHE A 139 -8.53 14.95 0.85
N LEU A 140 -8.30 15.58 -0.31
CA LEU A 140 -6.95 15.93 -0.77
C LEU A 140 -6.22 16.89 0.19
N ASP A 141 -6.98 17.72 0.91
CA ASP A 141 -6.50 18.60 1.98
C ASP A 141 -5.95 17.83 3.19
N VAL A 142 -6.40 16.58 3.38
CA VAL A 142 -5.98 15.72 4.50
C VAL A 142 -4.82 14.80 4.09
N PHE A 143 -4.89 14.22 2.89
CA PHE A 143 -3.95 13.18 2.45
C PHE A 143 -2.80 13.71 1.58
N GLY A 144 -2.99 14.86 0.93
CA GLY A 144 -1.98 15.50 0.11
C GLY A 144 -1.71 14.83 -1.24
N VAL A 145 -0.86 15.48 -2.03
CA VAL A 145 -0.56 15.09 -3.42
C VAL A 145 0.29 13.83 -3.53
N GLY A 146 1.08 13.50 -2.50
CA GLY A 146 1.92 12.30 -2.49
C GLY A 146 1.09 11.03 -2.49
N LEU A 147 0.04 10.98 -1.66
CA LEU A 147 -0.88 9.84 -1.62
C LEU A 147 -1.75 9.78 -2.89
N LEU A 148 -2.12 10.93 -3.45
CA LEU A 148 -2.85 10.96 -4.74
C LEU A 148 -2.01 10.36 -5.88
N ALA A 149 -0.72 10.70 -5.94
CA ALA A 149 0.21 10.13 -6.91
C ALA A 149 0.39 8.61 -6.72
N HIS A 150 0.45 8.16 -5.47
CA HIS A 150 0.46 6.73 -5.12
C HIS A 150 -0.81 6.02 -5.61
N ALA A 151 -1.99 6.48 -5.17
CA ALA A 151 -3.29 5.87 -5.49
C ALA A 151 -3.52 5.80 -7.02
N SER A 152 -3.18 6.88 -7.73
CA SER A 152 -3.32 6.95 -9.20
C SER A 152 -2.35 5.97 -9.90
N SER A 153 -1.09 5.93 -9.46
CA SER A 153 -0.07 5.05 -10.05
C SER A 153 -0.39 3.58 -9.80
N ALA A 154 -0.80 3.25 -8.56
CA ALA A 154 -1.18 1.91 -8.16
C ALA A 154 -2.43 1.43 -8.92
N LEU A 155 -3.48 2.27 -9.00
CA LEU A 155 -4.67 1.93 -9.77
C LEU A 155 -4.33 1.66 -11.25
N ALA A 156 -3.47 2.48 -11.85
CA ALA A 156 -3.07 2.31 -13.25
C ALA A 156 -2.34 0.98 -13.49
N VAL A 157 -1.30 0.67 -12.71
CA VAL A 157 -0.49 -0.54 -12.92
C VAL A 157 -1.29 -1.83 -12.69
N TYR A 158 -2.17 -1.86 -11.68
CA TYR A 158 -3.02 -3.03 -11.45
C TYR A 158 -4.16 -3.15 -12.48
N SER A 159 -4.72 -2.03 -12.95
CA SER A 159 -5.74 -2.05 -14.00
C SER A 159 -5.18 -2.55 -15.34
N PHE A 160 -3.93 -2.22 -15.65
CA PHE A 160 -3.28 -2.74 -16.87
C PHE A 160 -3.07 -4.24 -16.86
N GLY A 161 -3.05 -4.88 -15.69
CA GLY A 161 -3.05 -6.32 -15.59
C GLY A 161 -4.32 -6.99 -16.12
N PHE A 162 -5.39 -6.23 -16.43
CA PHE A 162 -6.54 -6.78 -17.16
C PHE A 162 -6.29 -6.94 -18.67
N LYS A 163 -5.17 -6.40 -19.16
CA LYS A 163 -4.58 -6.76 -20.45
C LYS A 163 -3.77 -8.06 -20.28
N PRO A 164 -3.42 -8.76 -21.37
CA PRO A 164 -2.35 -9.76 -21.34
C PRO A 164 -0.99 -9.07 -21.10
N PHE A 165 -0.81 -8.51 -19.91
CA PHE A 165 0.32 -7.68 -19.52
C PHE A 165 0.55 -7.76 -18.01
N LEU A 166 1.61 -8.46 -17.60
CA LEU A 166 2.15 -8.50 -16.24
C LEU A 166 1.19 -9.01 -15.16
N ASN A 167 0.17 -9.81 -15.50
CA ASN A 167 -0.75 -10.39 -14.52
C ASN A 167 -0.02 -11.23 -13.45
N TYR A 168 1.03 -11.96 -13.83
CA TYR A 168 1.92 -12.69 -12.91
C TYR A 168 2.47 -11.83 -11.77
N TYR A 169 2.75 -10.56 -12.05
CA TYR A 169 3.41 -9.64 -11.12
C TYR A 169 2.45 -8.99 -10.12
N SER A 170 1.14 -9.17 -10.27
CA SER A 170 0.14 -8.68 -9.31
C SER A 170 0.43 -9.17 -7.89
N THR A 171 0.63 -10.48 -7.71
CA THR A 171 0.96 -11.09 -6.42
C THR A 171 2.37 -10.74 -5.94
N THR A 172 3.27 -10.38 -6.85
CA THR A 172 4.66 -10.01 -6.53
C THR A 172 4.77 -8.59 -5.99
N PHE A 173 4.13 -7.61 -6.64
CA PHE A 173 4.23 -6.20 -6.26
C PHE A 173 3.26 -5.82 -5.13
N ILE A 174 2.19 -6.58 -4.91
CA ILE A 174 1.27 -6.30 -3.80
C ILE A 174 1.93 -6.51 -2.44
N LEU A 175 3.00 -7.33 -2.38
CA LEU A 175 3.81 -7.52 -1.18
C LEU A 175 4.54 -6.24 -0.69
N TYR A 176 4.48 -5.14 -1.45
CA TYR A 176 4.91 -3.83 -0.94
C TYR A 176 4.08 -3.41 0.27
N GLU A 177 2.85 -3.90 0.36
CA GLU A 177 1.95 -3.65 1.48
C GLU A 177 2.34 -4.43 2.75
N LEU A 178 3.35 -5.33 2.71
CA LEU A 178 3.68 -6.18 3.87
C LEU A 178 4.12 -5.37 5.11
N SER A 179 4.67 -4.17 4.91
CA SER A 179 5.00 -3.25 6.01
C SER A 179 3.82 -2.42 6.51
N THR A 180 2.75 -2.29 5.73
CA THR A 180 1.60 -1.41 5.99
C THR A 180 0.82 -1.79 7.27
N PRO A 181 0.63 -3.09 7.64
CA PRO A 181 0.02 -3.43 8.93
C PRO A 181 0.83 -2.89 10.12
N LEU A 182 2.16 -3.06 10.06
CA LEU A 182 3.05 -2.58 11.12
C LEU A 182 3.04 -1.07 11.22
N LEU A 183 2.91 -0.37 10.09
CA LEU A 183 2.80 1.07 10.05
C LEU A 183 1.50 1.55 10.70
N ASN A 184 0.36 0.92 10.37
CA ASN A 184 -0.92 1.24 10.99
C ASN A 184 -0.88 1.02 12.50
N PHE A 185 -0.31 -0.09 12.98
CA PHE A 185 -0.11 -0.28 14.42
C PHE A 185 0.79 0.79 15.05
N HIS A 186 1.87 1.18 14.36
CA HIS A 186 2.75 2.25 14.83
C HIS A 186 1.99 3.58 14.99
N TRP A 187 1.15 3.90 14.02
CA TRP A 187 0.29 5.07 14.03
C TRP A 187 -0.75 5.01 15.15
N PHE A 188 -1.41 3.86 15.35
CA PHE A 188 -2.36 3.69 16.45
C PHE A 188 -1.69 3.84 17.82
N PHE A 189 -0.46 3.33 18.01
CA PHE A 189 0.27 3.57 19.26
C PHE A 189 0.49 5.06 19.54
N ASP A 190 0.71 5.87 18.50
CA ASP A 190 0.79 7.32 18.66
C ASP A 190 -0.56 7.92 19.09
N LYS A 191 -1.66 7.55 18.42
CA LYS A 191 -2.99 8.13 18.71
C LYS A 191 -3.62 7.65 20.00
N LEU A 192 -3.21 6.49 20.52
CA LEU A 192 -3.66 5.93 21.79
C LEU A 192 -2.81 6.36 22.99
N ASN A 193 -1.95 7.38 22.83
CA ASN A 193 -1.01 7.85 23.85
C ASN A 193 -0.06 6.75 24.36
N MET A 194 0.27 5.77 23.51
CA MET A 194 1.22 4.69 23.80
C MET A 194 2.63 4.99 23.26
N THR A 195 2.91 6.27 22.95
CA THR A 195 4.21 6.68 22.45
C THR A 195 5.31 6.45 23.49
N GLY A 196 6.41 5.81 23.07
CA GLY A 196 7.54 5.46 23.94
C GLY A 196 7.40 4.12 24.69
N THR A 197 6.27 3.42 24.54
CA THR A 197 6.11 2.08 25.13
C THR A 197 7.02 1.04 24.45
N ARG A 198 7.32 -0.06 25.17
CA ARG A 198 8.06 -1.20 24.60
C ARG A 198 7.34 -1.80 23.38
N ALA A 199 6.01 -1.79 23.38
CA ALA A 199 5.19 -2.25 22.26
C ALA A 199 5.43 -1.42 20.99
N GLN A 200 5.39 -0.08 21.11
CA GLN A 200 5.68 0.81 19.98
C GLN A 200 7.13 0.67 19.49
N LEU A 201 8.09 0.45 20.40
CA LEU A 201 9.49 0.23 20.04
C LEU A 201 9.68 -1.06 19.22
N TYR A 202 9.17 -2.20 19.70
CA TYR A 202 9.31 -3.47 18.98
C TYR A 202 8.59 -3.44 17.62
N ASN A 203 7.39 -2.84 17.58
CA ASN A 203 6.68 -2.62 16.33
C ASN A 203 7.47 -1.70 15.38
N GLY A 204 8.07 -0.61 15.88
CA GLY A 204 8.89 0.28 15.06
C GLY A 204 10.13 -0.41 14.45
N ILE A 205 10.79 -1.30 15.21
CA ILE A 205 11.90 -2.11 14.68
C ILE A 205 11.39 -3.06 13.59
N ALA A 206 10.29 -3.78 13.85
CA ALA A 206 9.69 -4.69 12.88
C ALA A 206 9.25 -3.95 11.61
N LEU A 207 8.68 -2.74 11.76
CA LEU A 207 8.26 -1.87 10.66
C LEU A 207 9.45 -1.52 9.77
N LEU A 208 10.54 -0.99 10.35
CA LEU A 208 11.73 -0.62 9.58
C LEU A 208 12.33 -1.81 8.84
N PHE A 209 12.44 -2.96 9.52
CA PHE A 209 12.98 -4.18 8.92
C PHE A 209 12.10 -4.68 7.77
N THR A 210 10.79 -4.75 7.98
CA THR A 210 9.83 -5.25 6.98
C THR A 210 9.78 -4.30 5.79
N PHE A 211 9.70 -2.99 6.03
CA PHE A 211 9.69 -1.96 4.98
C PHE A 211 10.96 -2.05 4.12
N PHE A 212 12.13 -2.12 4.75
CA PHE A 212 13.41 -2.26 4.03
C PHE A 212 13.43 -3.55 3.19
N SER A 213 12.96 -4.66 3.76
CA SER A 213 12.99 -5.96 3.10
C SER A 213 12.01 -6.06 1.92
N CYS A 214 10.74 -5.73 2.12
CA CYS A 214 9.71 -5.91 1.10
C CYS A 214 9.67 -4.77 0.06
N ARG A 215 9.88 -3.52 0.47
CA ARG A 215 9.81 -2.36 -0.45
C ARG A 215 11.14 -2.08 -1.13
N LEU A 216 12.26 -2.06 -0.39
CA LEU A 216 13.56 -1.64 -0.94
C LEU A 216 14.31 -2.81 -1.59
N ILE A 217 14.46 -3.94 -0.90
CA ILE A 217 15.18 -5.10 -1.46
C ILE A 217 14.31 -5.83 -2.48
N TRP A 218 13.23 -6.46 -2.02
CA TRP A 218 12.36 -7.25 -2.88
C TRP A 218 11.76 -6.40 -3.99
N GLY A 219 11.29 -5.20 -3.66
CA GLY A 219 10.69 -4.32 -4.64
C GLY A 219 11.62 -3.83 -5.74
N THR A 220 12.83 -3.40 -5.40
CA THR A 220 13.82 -2.98 -6.41
C THR A 220 14.24 -4.18 -7.27
N TYR A 221 14.46 -5.35 -6.66
CA TYR A 221 14.81 -6.57 -7.40
C TYR A 221 13.71 -6.95 -8.40
N GLN A 222 12.46 -7.03 -7.96
CA GLN A 222 11.34 -7.39 -8.85
C GLN A 222 11.08 -6.32 -9.91
N SER A 223 11.33 -5.04 -9.60
CA SER A 223 11.29 -3.96 -10.59
C SER A 223 12.32 -4.19 -11.71
N ALA A 224 13.54 -4.59 -11.38
CA ALA A 224 14.56 -4.93 -12.39
C ALA A 224 14.14 -6.14 -13.25
N VAL A 225 13.55 -7.17 -12.65
CA VAL A 225 13.06 -8.35 -13.40
C VAL A 225 11.94 -7.97 -14.35
N VAL A 226 10.92 -7.23 -13.88
CA VAL A 226 9.79 -6.83 -14.74
C VAL A 226 10.24 -5.88 -15.84
N TYR A 227 11.22 -5.02 -15.59
CA TYR A 227 11.82 -4.17 -16.63
C TYR A 227 12.52 -4.98 -17.72
N GLY A 228 13.26 -6.03 -17.34
CA GLY A 228 13.89 -6.94 -18.28
C GLY A 228 12.86 -7.71 -19.13
N ASP A 229 11.78 -8.18 -18.51
CA ASP A 229 10.71 -8.90 -19.22
C ASP A 229 9.90 -7.96 -20.14
N MET A 230 9.59 -6.75 -19.70
CA MET A 230 8.98 -5.72 -20.55
C MET A 230 9.87 -5.33 -21.72
N TRP A 231 11.18 -5.16 -21.50
CA TRP A 231 12.13 -4.82 -22.56
C TRP A 231 12.14 -5.90 -23.66
N LYS A 232 12.09 -7.18 -23.27
CA LYS A 232 11.95 -8.27 -24.25
C LYS A 232 10.60 -8.20 -24.96
N ALA A 233 9.51 -7.94 -24.23
CA ALA A 233 8.15 -7.95 -24.76
C ALA A 233 7.80 -6.77 -25.68
N ILE A 234 8.46 -5.62 -25.55
CA ILE A 234 8.30 -4.51 -26.50
C ILE A 234 9.05 -4.76 -27.82
N ASN A 235 10.13 -5.54 -27.78
CA ASN A 235 10.99 -5.82 -28.93
C ASN A 235 10.61 -7.13 -29.64
N ASN A 236 9.88 -8.03 -28.98
CA ASN A 236 9.56 -9.35 -29.50
C ASN A 236 8.07 -9.64 -29.31
N ALA A 237 7.43 -10.16 -30.36
CA ALA A 237 6.10 -10.73 -30.25
C ALA A 237 6.16 -12.06 -29.48
N PRO A 238 5.02 -12.52 -28.91
CA PRO A 238 4.92 -13.86 -28.35
C PRO A 238 5.40 -14.91 -29.36
N GLY A 239 6.21 -15.87 -28.90
CA GLY A 239 6.80 -16.88 -29.77
C GLY A 239 5.74 -17.70 -30.49
N ALA A 240 5.99 -18.03 -31.77
CA ALA A 240 5.04 -18.78 -32.58
C ALA A 240 4.63 -20.13 -31.95
N GLY A 241 5.54 -20.78 -31.22
CA GLY A 241 5.27 -21.99 -30.44
C GLY A 241 4.28 -21.79 -29.29
N TYR A 242 4.31 -20.64 -28.61
CA TYR A 242 3.33 -20.32 -27.57
C TYR A 242 1.95 -20.07 -28.17
N ILE A 243 1.89 -19.35 -29.30
CA ILE A 243 0.63 -19.08 -29.99
C ILE A 243 0.04 -20.38 -30.55
N SER A 244 0.85 -21.24 -31.15
CA SER A 244 0.39 -22.52 -31.68
C SER A 244 -0.04 -23.46 -30.58
N ALA A 245 0.72 -23.57 -29.48
CA ALA A 245 0.33 -24.37 -28.31
C ALA A 245 -0.98 -23.87 -27.69
N ALA A 246 -1.13 -22.56 -27.49
CA ALA A 246 -2.35 -21.94 -26.97
C ALA A 246 -3.57 -22.19 -27.87
N LYS A 247 -3.37 -22.35 -29.18
CA LYS A 247 -4.44 -22.59 -30.16
C LYS A 247 -4.57 -24.05 -30.60
N SER A 248 -3.73 -24.94 -30.08
CA SER A 248 -3.62 -26.33 -30.56
C SER A 248 -4.82 -27.19 -30.20
N ASN A 249 -5.43 -26.93 -29.05
CA ASN A 249 -6.56 -27.69 -28.55
C ASN A 249 -7.83 -26.83 -28.55
N SER A 250 -8.77 -27.15 -29.44
CA SER A 250 -10.03 -26.44 -29.58
C SER A 250 -10.91 -26.50 -28.32
N THR A 251 -10.75 -27.51 -27.45
CA THR A 251 -11.54 -27.65 -26.22
C THR A 251 -11.06 -26.74 -25.10
N THR A 252 -9.79 -26.34 -25.09
CA THR A 252 -9.20 -25.43 -24.08
C THR A 252 -8.94 -24.03 -24.64
N LEU A 253 -9.28 -23.80 -25.92
CA LEU A 253 -9.01 -22.55 -26.64
C LEU A 253 -9.62 -21.32 -25.97
N ALA A 254 -10.80 -21.48 -25.35
CA ALA A 254 -11.51 -20.40 -24.67
C ALA A 254 -11.54 -20.56 -23.15
N ASP A 255 -10.89 -21.59 -22.59
CA ASP A 255 -10.88 -21.84 -21.14
C ASP A 255 -9.65 -21.20 -20.49
N PRO A 256 -9.82 -20.07 -19.77
CA PRO A 256 -8.70 -19.39 -19.11
C PRO A 256 -8.09 -20.21 -17.96
N ASN A 257 -8.75 -21.26 -17.47
CA ASN A 257 -8.20 -22.13 -16.44
C ASN A 257 -7.29 -23.24 -17.00
N ALA A 258 -7.45 -23.59 -18.28
CA ALA A 258 -6.68 -24.64 -18.94
C ALA A 258 -5.58 -24.08 -19.86
N ASN A 259 -5.73 -22.83 -20.30
CA ASN A 259 -4.83 -22.18 -21.24
C ASN A 259 -4.35 -20.81 -20.70
N PRO A 260 -3.15 -20.74 -20.08
CA PRO A 260 -2.65 -19.50 -19.52
C PRO A 260 -2.37 -18.44 -20.59
N MET A 261 -2.23 -18.82 -21.87
CA MET A 261 -1.97 -17.89 -22.97
C MET A 261 -3.24 -17.55 -23.76
N VAL A 262 -4.44 -17.82 -23.22
CA VAL A 262 -5.72 -17.64 -23.93
C VAL A 262 -5.96 -16.21 -24.44
N PHE A 263 -5.47 -15.20 -23.71
CA PHE A 263 -5.67 -13.78 -24.06
C PHE A 263 -4.55 -13.20 -24.93
N VAL A 264 -3.59 -14.02 -25.37
CA VAL A 264 -2.45 -13.55 -26.16
C VAL A 264 -2.88 -13.08 -27.56
N LYS A 265 -2.43 -11.90 -27.97
CA LYS A 265 -2.80 -11.28 -29.26
C LYS A 265 -1.82 -11.52 -30.40
N GLY A 266 -0.66 -12.12 -30.10
CA GLY A 266 0.41 -12.34 -31.08
C GLY A 266 1.15 -11.07 -31.52
N THR A 267 0.93 -9.94 -30.85
CA THR A 267 1.65 -8.68 -31.07
C THR A 267 2.58 -8.38 -29.90
N PRO A 268 3.69 -7.64 -30.12
CA PRO A 268 4.50 -7.10 -29.03
C PRO A 268 3.68 -6.22 -28.08
N VAL A 269 4.19 -6.00 -26.88
CA VAL A 269 3.61 -5.06 -25.92
C VAL A 269 3.75 -3.63 -26.47
N PRO A 270 2.68 -2.82 -26.48
CA PRO A 270 2.77 -1.42 -26.92
C PRO A 270 3.74 -0.61 -26.06
N VAL A 271 4.63 0.16 -26.71
CA VAL A 271 5.65 0.97 -26.02
C VAL A 271 5.02 1.97 -25.04
N TRP A 272 3.88 2.57 -25.40
CA TRP A 272 3.17 3.49 -24.52
C TRP A 272 2.70 2.82 -23.21
N LEU A 273 2.26 1.55 -23.28
CA LEU A 273 1.77 0.80 -22.14
C LEU A 273 2.92 0.49 -21.17
N ALA A 274 4.03 0.01 -21.71
CA ALA A 274 5.25 -0.20 -20.95
C ALA A 274 5.78 1.12 -20.36
N GLY A 275 5.73 2.22 -21.12
CA GLY A 275 6.14 3.55 -20.66
C GLY A 275 5.34 4.04 -19.46
N ILE A 276 4.00 3.97 -19.49
CA ILE A 276 3.16 4.37 -18.35
C ILE A 276 3.43 3.46 -17.14
N TYR A 277 3.57 2.15 -17.35
CA TYR A 277 3.91 1.23 -16.26
C TYR A 277 5.25 1.58 -15.60
N VAL A 278 6.30 1.82 -16.40
CA VAL A 278 7.63 2.20 -15.89
C VAL A 278 7.55 3.51 -15.11
N VAL A 279 6.88 4.53 -15.64
CA VAL A 279 6.71 5.82 -14.93
C VAL A 279 5.98 5.61 -13.59
N SER A 280 4.88 4.86 -13.60
CA SER A 280 4.10 4.57 -12.39
C SER A 280 4.91 3.78 -11.36
N ASN A 281 5.66 2.76 -11.81
CA ASN A 281 6.51 1.96 -10.95
C ASN A 281 7.69 2.77 -10.38
N LEU A 282 8.27 3.70 -11.15
CA LEU A 282 9.28 4.64 -10.67
C LEU A 282 8.71 5.58 -9.61
N ILE A 283 7.52 6.15 -9.81
CA ILE A 283 6.86 6.99 -8.80
C ILE A 283 6.70 6.20 -7.48
N LEU A 284 6.13 5.00 -7.55
CA LEU A 284 5.90 4.15 -6.38
C LEU A 284 7.21 3.79 -5.66
N ASN A 285 8.25 3.40 -6.40
CA ASN A 285 9.56 3.09 -5.81
C ASN A 285 10.23 4.34 -5.22
N SER A 286 10.18 5.49 -5.90
CA SER A 286 10.73 6.75 -5.38
C SER A 286 10.03 7.18 -4.09
N LEU A 287 8.72 7.01 -3.99
CA LEU A 287 7.98 7.24 -2.75
C LEU A 287 8.47 6.30 -1.64
N ASN A 288 8.69 5.01 -1.92
CA ASN A 288 9.22 4.07 -0.93
C ASN A 288 10.59 4.51 -0.39
N TRP A 289 11.51 4.93 -1.27
CA TRP A 289 12.81 5.44 -0.86
C TRP A 289 12.69 6.73 -0.04
N PHE A 290 11.85 7.67 -0.49
CA PHE A 290 11.58 8.92 0.23
C PHE A 290 11.07 8.66 1.66
N TRP A 291 10.07 7.79 1.80
CA TRP A 291 9.50 7.45 3.10
C TRP A 291 10.49 6.72 4.00
N PHE A 292 11.31 5.83 3.45
CA PHE A 292 12.36 5.17 4.23
C PHE A 292 13.35 6.18 4.81
N VAL A 293 13.83 7.13 4.00
CA VAL A 293 14.71 8.21 4.47
C VAL A 293 14.04 9.03 5.59
N LYS A 294 12.75 9.37 5.42
CA LYS A 294 11.98 10.09 6.44
C LYS A 294 11.82 9.28 7.73
N MET A 295 11.56 7.98 7.66
CA MET A 295 11.49 7.11 8.84
C MET A 295 12.83 7.07 9.59
N ILE A 296 13.95 6.91 8.87
CA ILE A 296 15.28 6.92 9.50
C ILE A 296 15.59 8.28 10.13
N ALA A 297 15.23 9.39 9.47
CA ALA A 297 15.39 10.73 10.03
C ALA A 297 14.56 10.92 11.31
N ALA A 298 13.31 10.44 11.33
CA ALA A 298 12.46 10.49 12.51
C ALA A 298 13.03 9.67 13.67
N VAL A 299 13.63 8.51 13.39
CA VAL A 299 14.33 7.69 14.40
C VAL A 299 15.56 8.42 14.92
N LYS A 300 16.41 8.97 14.04
CA LYS A 300 17.61 9.72 14.44
C LYS A 300 17.28 10.91 15.34
N LYS A 301 16.23 11.67 15.02
CA LYS A 301 15.75 12.81 15.82
C LYS A 301 15.39 12.42 17.26
N ARG A 302 14.98 11.16 17.50
CA ARG A 302 14.66 10.64 18.84
C ARG A 302 15.90 10.29 19.67
N PHE A 303 17.06 10.10 19.02
CA PHE A 303 18.32 9.73 19.69
C PHE A 303 19.36 10.85 19.75
N THR A 304 19.24 11.90 18.94
CA THR A 304 19.99 13.14 19.14
C THR A 304 19.44 13.87 20.36
N PRO A 305 20.22 14.03 21.44
CA PRO A 305 19.86 14.93 22.53
C PRO A 305 19.63 16.31 21.94
N ALA A 306 18.65 17.06 22.47
CA ALA A 306 18.46 18.46 22.11
C ALA A 306 19.70 19.29 22.52
N GLU A 307 20.71 19.33 21.66
CA GLU A 307 21.75 20.35 21.70
C GLU A 307 21.11 21.64 21.20
N GLU A 308 20.39 22.36 22.07
CA GLU A 308 20.19 23.82 21.95
C GLU A 308 19.41 24.50 23.09
N GLU A 309 19.00 23.82 24.17
CA GLU A 309 18.48 24.57 25.34
C GLU A 309 19.59 25.05 26.31
N LYS A 310 20.87 24.74 26.01
CA LYS A 310 22.02 25.12 26.84
C LYS A 310 22.72 26.42 26.45
N VAL A 311 22.37 27.03 25.32
CA VAL A 311 22.96 28.32 24.91
C VAL A 311 22.19 29.50 25.51
N ALA A 312 20.87 29.39 25.69
CA ALA A 312 20.05 30.46 26.26
C ALA A 312 20.30 30.68 27.77
N VAL A 313 20.57 29.62 28.55
CA VAL A 313 20.73 29.74 30.01
C VAL A 313 22.10 30.31 30.43
N LYS A 314 23.12 30.21 29.56
CA LYS A 314 24.47 30.72 29.86
C LYS A 314 24.65 32.21 29.54
N ALA A 315 23.76 32.80 28.74
CA ALA A 315 23.80 34.22 28.40
C ALA A 315 23.16 35.11 29.49
N THR A 316 22.28 34.55 30.33
CA THR A 316 21.53 35.31 31.35
C THR A 316 22.16 35.34 32.74
N SER A 317 23.28 34.63 32.98
CA SER A 317 23.90 34.55 34.32
C SER A 317 25.06 35.52 34.57
N SER A 318 25.27 36.51 33.69
CA SER A 318 26.30 37.54 33.86
C SER A 318 25.67 38.93 33.89
N GLY A 319 25.08 39.32 35.03
CA GLY A 319 24.61 40.69 35.22
C GLY A 319 23.66 40.88 36.41
N ALA A 320 24.14 41.69 37.37
CA ALA A 320 23.39 42.46 38.37
C ALA A 320 22.98 41.80 39.71
N ILE A 321 23.58 42.37 40.75
CA ILE A 321 23.25 42.34 42.18
C ILE A 321 22.06 43.27 42.44
N THR A 322 21.08 42.88 43.29
CA THR A 322 20.53 43.68 44.42
C THR A 322 19.35 42.99 45.14
N THR A 323 19.56 42.75 46.44
CA THR A 323 18.67 42.84 47.63
C THR A 323 17.23 42.31 47.64
N GLY A 324 16.93 41.37 48.56
CA GLY A 324 15.58 41.13 49.09
C GLY A 324 15.37 39.79 49.81
N THR A 325 15.59 39.78 51.14
CA THR A 325 14.99 38.95 52.22
C THR A 325 14.93 37.41 52.12
N GLU A 326 15.57 36.74 53.09
CA GLU A 326 15.47 35.31 53.37
C GLU A 326 14.11 34.90 53.97
N GLU A 327 13.48 33.85 53.44
CA GLU A 327 12.53 33.02 54.18
C GLU A 327 12.86 31.52 54.02
N LYS A 328 12.78 30.80 55.13
CA LYS A 328 13.30 29.44 55.35
C LYS A 328 12.56 28.36 54.54
N LYS A 329 13.35 27.43 54.01
CA LYS A 329 12.97 26.21 53.27
C LYS A 329 12.09 25.25 54.09
N VAL A 330 10.97 24.85 53.51
CA VAL A 330 10.37 23.51 53.69
C VAL A 330 10.79 22.66 52.48
N PRO A 331 11.34 21.44 52.64
CA PRO A 331 11.80 20.64 51.51
C PRO A 331 10.59 20.12 50.74
N ARG A 332 10.19 20.85 49.71
CA ARG A 332 9.23 20.38 48.71
C ARG A 332 9.90 19.23 47.97
N HIS A 333 9.34 18.03 48.12
CA HIS A 333 9.77 16.81 47.44
C HIS A 333 10.17 17.15 46.00
N ARG A 334 11.44 16.92 45.67
CA ARG A 334 12.04 17.12 44.35
C ARG A 334 11.14 16.41 43.34
N ARG A 335 10.29 17.16 42.63
CA ARG A 335 9.53 16.64 41.49
C ARG A 335 10.58 16.07 40.53
N GLN A 336 10.61 14.74 40.43
CA GLN A 336 11.23 14.07 39.30
C GLN A 336 10.72 14.76 38.04
N HIS A 337 11.63 14.98 37.08
CA HIS A 337 11.29 15.50 35.76
C HIS A 337 10.08 14.73 35.22
N SER A 338 8.90 15.36 35.27
CA SER A 338 7.67 14.82 34.68
C SER A 338 7.81 14.94 33.16
N ILE A 339 7.37 13.89 32.49
CA ILE A 339 7.35 13.66 31.03
C ILE A 339 6.38 14.63 30.30
N GLU A 340 5.87 15.67 30.97
CA GLU A 340 4.73 16.47 30.50
C GLU A 340 5.06 17.73 29.69
N ASN A 341 6.33 18.07 29.43
CA ASN A 341 6.67 19.27 28.65
C ASN A 341 7.42 18.99 27.34
N VAL A 342 7.16 17.85 26.70
CA VAL A 342 7.71 17.53 25.37
C VAL A 342 6.61 16.98 24.47
N VAL A 343 5.57 17.77 24.25
CA VAL A 343 4.71 17.60 23.07
C VAL A 343 5.10 18.70 22.10
N PRO A 344 5.91 18.42 21.06
CA PRO A 344 5.99 19.32 19.94
C PRO A 344 4.58 19.40 19.33
N ASP A 345 4.06 20.61 19.13
CA ASP A 345 2.91 20.86 18.28
C ASP A 345 3.29 20.41 16.87
N SER A 346 3.03 19.14 16.61
CA SER A 346 3.51 18.44 15.43
C SER A 346 2.50 18.65 14.31
N GLN A 347 2.56 19.81 13.68
CA GLN A 347 1.95 20.01 12.36
C GLN A 347 2.43 18.91 11.39
N GLU A 348 3.68 18.46 11.48
CA GLU A 348 4.21 17.35 10.66
C GLU A 348 3.58 15.96 10.93
N LEU A 349 2.95 15.74 12.10
CA LEU A 349 2.17 14.51 12.39
C LEU A 349 0.66 14.72 12.16
N ARG A 350 0.22 15.96 11.95
CA ARG A 350 -1.16 16.31 11.58
C ARG A 350 -1.43 16.11 10.08
N ASP A 351 -0.41 16.20 9.24
CA ASP A 351 -0.56 16.16 7.77
C ASP A 351 -0.73 14.74 7.18
N GLY A 352 -1.14 13.75 7.98
CA GLY A 352 -1.65 12.46 7.46
C GLY A 352 -0.73 11.69 6.52
N THR A 353 0.57 12.01 6.48
CA THR A 353 1.42 11.69 5.34
C THR A 353 2.17 10.36 5.48
N ILE A 354 1.90 9.60 6.54
CA ILE A 354 2.58 8.33 6.80
C ILE A 354 1.57 7.20 6.65
N GLN A 355 1.46 6.65 5.43
CA GLN A 355 0.85 5.36 5.09
C GLN A 355 1.79 4.53 4.20
#